data_AF-A0A7X8XDH7-F1
#
_entry.id   AF-A0A7X8XDH7-F1
#
_cell.length_a   1.000
_cell.length_b   1.000
_cell.length_c   1.000
_cell.angle_alpha   90.00
_cell.angle_beta   90.00
_cell.angle_gamma   90.00
#
_symmetry.space_group_name_H-M   'P 1'
#
loop_
_entity.id
_entity.type
_entity.pdbx_description
1 polymer ?
#
loop_
_entity_poly.entity_id
_entity_poly.type
_entity_poly.pdbx_seq_one_letter_code
_entity_poly.pdbx_strand_id
1 'polypeptide(L)'
;LGKIAYSESPQTFEISTGKDIFQIQIIGNDNAITQMDCSINDSRSMKNTAKWLKSCLYKSLACVGCRACESECPTGALKFIPQVAVDAEKCVHCMKCHAMQDGCMRYFSRRYAGGTTMNISGINKYMTFGLKQEWIDVLAEEKENFRSTSALGNRMIPSAVTWFREAKLISDATAIQPTRLLSVAESVGSDSELLWSLIWIALSNHSPLIKWFVCNSTIGEMVAVDALNEKLANQVNSESVRKGALQSLCGTIKNSPIGNAAEPFVELEQKGVRVLGLKRVAKSIDPIAVLYSLYLMAGVADRTSFTLSEMMTADFDSPYISPLVAFGMSVEELKAQCMGIASIYPQYLSCTFTLGLDEIKVYPNENSLDNILGLILGE
;
A
#
# COMPACT_ATOMS: atom_id res chain seq x y z
N LEU A 1 36.72 -17.56 -2.22
CA LEU A 1 35.94 -16.39 -1.74
C LEU A 1 36.93 -15.43 -1.07
N GLY A 2 36.76 -14.12 -1.25
CA GLY A 2 37.76 -13.09 -0.88
C GLY A 2 38.04 -12.98 0.62
N LYS A 3 38.98 -12.09 0.97
CA LYS A 3 39.33 -11.77 2.36
C LYS A 3 38.13 -11.08 3.04
N ILE A 4 37.63 -11.66 4.12
CA ILE A 4 36.71 -10.97 5.02
C ILE A 4 37.57 -10.19 6.01
N ALA A 5 37.45 -8.86 6.01
CA ALA A 5 38.12 -7.99 6.97
C ALA A 5 37.09 -7.55 8.02
N TYR A 6 37.43 -7.71 9.29
CA TYR A 6 36.57 -7.31 10.41
C TYR A 6 37.09 -6.01 11.01
N SER A 7 36.17 -5.09 11.32
CA SER A 7 36.45 -3.81 11.97
C SER A 7 35.43 -3.62 13.09
N GLU A 8 35.87 -3.64 14.35
CA GLU A 8 35.04 -3.33 15.53
C GLU A 8 34.78 -1.83 15.61
N SER A 9 33.79 -1.36 14.86
CA SER A 9 33.03 -0.16 15.23
C SER A 9 31.58 -0.61 15.27
N PRO A 10 30.82 -0.31 16.35
CA PRO A 10 29.59 -1.03 16.64
C PRO A 10 28.64 -0.78 15.47
N GLN A 11 28.20 -1.87 14.84
CA GLN A 11 27.14 -1.90 13.82
C GLN A 11 27.54 -1.75 12.34
N THR A 12 28.82 -1.76 11.94
CA THR A 12 29.20 -1.78 10.50
C THR A 12 30.23 -2.86 10.16
N PHE A 13 29.96 -3.65 9.12
CA PHE A 13 30.78 -4.74 8.62
C PHE A 13 31.19 -4.48 7.18
N GLU A 14 32.41 -4.85 6.81
CA GLU A 14 32.87 -4.78 5.43
C GLU A 14 33.21 -6.18 4.90
N ILE A 15 32.66 -6.55 3.75
CA ILE A 15 33.00 -7.80 3.06
C ILE A 15 33.69 -7.44 1.75
N SER A 16 34.93 -7.90 1.57
CA SER A 16 35.67 -7.69 0.34
C SER A 16 35.71 -8.98 -0.49
N THR A 17 35.16 -8.96 -1.71
CA THR A 17 35.26 -10.08 -2.66
C THR A 17 35.97 -9.65 -3.93
N GLY A 18 37.28 -9.85 -4.00
CA GLY A 18 38.09 -9.40 -5.14
C GLY A 18 38.20 -7.87 -5.14
N LYS A 19 37.57 -7.20 -6.12
CA LYS A 19 37.47 -5.73 -6.19
C LYS A 19 36.19 -5.17 -5.56
N ASP A 20 35.23 -6.04 -5.23
CA ASP A 20 33.94 -5.61 -4.70
C ASP A 20 34.03 -5.40 -3.18
N ILE A 21 33.45 -4.31 -2.69
CA ILE A 21 33.35 -3.99 -1.27
C ILE A 21 31.87 -3.84 -0.90
N PHE A 22 31.42 -4.66 0.05
CA PHE A 22 30.09 -4.60 0.62
C PHE A 22 30.19 -4.02 2.03
N GLN A 23 29.49 -2.92 2.28
CA GLN A 23 29.30 -2.39 3.63
C GLN A 23 27.93 -2.83 4.11
N ILE A 24 27.90 -3.46 5.28
CA ILE A 24 26.68 -3.94 5.93
C ILE A 24 26.58 -3.18 7.25
N GLN A 25 25.55 -2.36 7.39
CA GLN A 25 25.21 -1.71 8.64
C GLN A 25 24.09 -2.50 9.32
N ILE A 26 24.27 -2.87 10.59
CA ILE A 26 23.28 -3.62 11.38
C ILE A 26 22.77 -2.70 12.50
N ILE A 27 21.57 -2.17 12.33
CA ILE A 27 20.91 -1.36 13.35
C ILE A 27 20.10 -2.31 14.24
N GLY A 28 20.36 -2.27 15.54
CA GLY A 28 19.69 -3.11 16.51
C GLY A 28 20.08 -2.78 17.94
N ASN A 29 19.44 -3.47 18.88
CA ASN A 29 19.83 -3.51 20.29
C ASN A 29 20.42 -4.89 20.62
N ASP A 30 20.89 -5.07 21.85
CA ASP A 30 21.54 -6.31 22.31
C ASP A 30 20.69 -7.58 22.13
N ASN A 31 19.36 -7.43 22.00
CA ASN A 31 18.42 -8.55 21.91
C ASN A 31 17.76 -8.71 20.53
N ALA A 32 17.85 -7.72 19.65
CA ALA A 32 17.15 -7.72 18.38
C ALA A 32 17.84 -6.83 17.33
N ILE A 33 18.11 -7.42 16.16
CA ILE A 33 18.41 -6.68 14.94
C ILE A 33 17.09 -6.14 14.41
N THR A 34 16.92 -4.82 14.38
CA THR A 34 15.71 -4.16 13.88
C THR A 34 15.82 -3.80 12.40
N GLN A 35 17.03 -3.52 11.92
CA GLN A 35 17.28 -3.15 10.54
C GLN A 35 18.70 -3.55 10.11
N MET A 36 18.86 -3.94 8.85
CA MET A 36 20.16 -4.25 8.27
C MET A 36 20.24 -3.63 6.88
N ASP A 37 21.06 -2.60 6.75
CA ASP A 37 21.31 -1.90 5.50
C ASP A 37 22.57 -2.43 4.86
N CYS A 38 22.54 -2.69 3.55
CA CYS A 38 23.70 -3.15 2.81
C CYS A 38 23.95 -2.20 1.63
N SER A 39 25.04 -1.43 1.71
CA SER A 39 25.54 -0.57 0.64
C SER A 39 26.70 -1.25 -0.09
N ILE A 40 26.74 -1.11 -1.41
CA ILE A 40 27.71 -1.80 -2.27
C ILE A 40 28.43 -0.76 -3.10
N ASN A 41 29.77 -0.74 -3.03
CA ASN A 41 30.59 0.13 -3.85
C ASN A 41 31.03 -0.62 -5.13
N ASP A 42 30.35 -0.26 -6.22
CA ASP A 42 30.51 -0.51 -7.66
C ASP A 42 31.52 -1.56 -8.18
N SER A 43 31.00 -2.65 -8.78
CA SER A 43 31.58 -3.27 -9.99
C SER A 43 30.61 -4.24 -10.67
N ARG A 44 30.63 -4.35 -12.02
CA ARG A 44 29.80 -5.21 -12.92
C ARG A 44 29.56 -6.68 -12.49
N SER A 45 30.33 -7.21 -11.53
CA SER A 45 30.15 -8.47 -10.79
C SER A 45 28.82 -8.55 -9.99
N MET A 46 28.14 -7.41 -9.81
CA MET A 46 26.99 -7.13 -8.94
C MET A 46 25.94 -8.23 -8.75
N LYS A 47 25.37 -8.79 -9.83
CA LYS A 47 24.12 -9.57 -9.73
C LYS A 47 24.29 -10.90 -9.02
N ASN A 48 25.41 -11.59 -9.25
CA ASN A 48 25.61 -12.93 -8.71
C ASN A 48 26.08 -12.88 -7.26
N THR A 49 27.02 -12.01 -6.92
CA THR A 49 27.54 -11.88 -5.55
C THR A 49 26.47 -11.36 -4.59
N ALA A 50 25.70 -10.35 -4.99
CA ALA A 50 24.58 -9.86 -4.19
C ALA A 50 23.50 -10.93 -3.95
N LYS A 51 23.19 -11.76 -4.96
CA LYS A 51 22.27 -12.90 -4.83
C LYS A 51 22.75 -13.87 -3.74
N TRP A 52 24.03 -14.23 -3.74
CA TRP A 52 24.58 -15.17 -2.76
C TRP A 52 24.66 -14.57 -1.37
N LEU A 53 25.06 -13.31 -1.24
CA LEU A 53 25.08 -12.59 0.03
C LEU A 53 23.68 -12.51 0.65
N LYS A 54 22.68 -12.14 -0.15
CA LYS A 54 21.27 -12.11 0.25
C LYS A 54 20.78 -13.48 0.73
N SER A 55 21.16 -14.54 0.01
CA SER A 55 20.86 -15.93 0.42
C SER A 55 21.50 -16.29 1.76
N CYS A 56 22.76 -15.89 2.01
CA CYS A 56 23.42 -16.08 3.31
C CYS A 56 22.66 -15.36 4.43
N LEU A 57 22.33 -14.09 4.25
CA LEU A 57 21.61 -13.28 5.25
C LEU A 57 20.25 -13.87 5.61
N TYR A 58 19.46 -14.25 4.59
CA TYR A 58 18.14 -14.88 4.80
C TYR A 58 18.22 -16.17 5.60
N LYS A 59 19.24 -16.99 5.33
CA LYS A 59 19.49 -18.19 6.13
C LYS A 59 19.85 -17.81 7.56
N SER A 60 20.79 -16.91 7.79
CA SER A 60 21.21 -16.51 9.14
C SER A 60 20.06 -15.98 9.98
N LEU A 61 19.17 -15.17 9.41
CA LEU A 61 18.02 -14.59 10.12
C LEU A 61 16.93 -15.59 10.51
N ALA A 62 16.81 -16.71 9.79
CA ALA A 62 15.69 -17.65 9.96
C ALA A 62 16.13 -19.09 10.24
N CYS A 63 17.42 -19.36 10.35
CA CYS A 63 17.94 -20.70 10.57
C CYS A 63 17.42 -21.24 11.91
N VAL A 64 16.77 -22.39 11.86
CA VAL A 64 16.38 -23.19 13.04
C VAL A 64 17.04 -24.57 13.01
N GLY A 65 18.07 -24.75 12.17
CA GLY A 65 18.68 -26.05 11.97
C GLY A 65 17.81 -27.04 11.18
N CYS A 66 17.05 -26.59 10.17
CA CYS A 66 16.17 -27.49 9.40
C CYS A 66 16.91 -28.43 8.43
N ARG A 67 18.22 -28.24 8.22
CA ARG A 67 19.12 -29.10 7.42
C ARG A 67 18.78 -29.22 5.92
N ALA A 68 17.81 -28.46 5.40
CA ALA A 68 17.48 -28.46 3.98
C ALA A 68 18.66 -28.02 3.08
N CYS A 69 19.49 -27.07 3.53
CA CYS A 69 20.68 -26.70 2.76
C CYS A 69 21.82 -27.74 2.82
N GLU A 70 21.84 -28.60 3.85
CA GLU A 70 22.77 -29.73 3.97
C GLU A 70 22.41 -30.82 2.96
N SER A 71 21.13 -31.13 2.74
CA SER A 71 20.70 -32.11 1.72
C SER A 71 21.01 -31.67 0.28
N GLU A 72 21.01 -30.36 0.02
CA GLU A 72 21.37 -29.80 -1.30
C GLU A 72 22.89 -29.80 -1.56
N CYS A 73 23.72 -30.18 -0.58
CA CYS A 73 25.17 -30.24 -0.75
C CYS A 73 25.57 -31.57 -1.43
N PRO A 74 25.96 -31.57 -2.72
CA PRO A 74 26.23 -32.81 -3.45
C PRO A 74 27.44 -33.59 -2.93
N THR A 75 28.35 -32.91 -2.23
CA THR A 75 29.59 -33.50 -1.68
C THR A 75 29.52 -33.77 -0.17
N GLY A 76 28.39 -33.43 0.48
CA GLY A 76 28.26 -33.54 1.94
C GLY A 76 29.23 -32.64 2.72
N ALA A 77 29.70 -31.55 2.10
CA ALA A 77 30.63 -30.61 2.72
C ALA A 77 29.98 -29.76 3.82
N LEU A 78 28.68 -29.42 3.70
CA LEU A 78 27.94 -28.71 4.72
C LEU A 78 27.34 -29.71 5.73
N LYS A 79 27.64 -29.55 7.02
CA LYS A 79 27.10 -30.37 8.10
C LYS A 79 26.49 -29.51 9.19
N PHE A 80 25.39 -29.96 9.80
CA PHE A 80 24.76 -29.29 10.94
C PHE A 80 25.09 -29.94 12.28
N ILE A 81 25.54 -31.19 12.28
CA ILE A 81 25.81 -31.98 13.49
C ILE A 81 27.31 -32.28 13.55
N PRO A 82 27.99 -32.04 14.69
CA PRO A 82 27.47 -31.51 15.95
C PRO A 82 27.22 -29.99 15.95
N GLN A 83 27.81 -29.26 15.00
CA GLN A 83 27.64 -27.82 14.81
C GLN A 83 27.63 -27.50 13.32
N VAL A 84 27.08 -26.35 12.95
CA VAL A 84 27.06 -25.90 11.55
C VAL A 84 28.49 -25.61 11.08
N ALA A 85 28.99 -26.41 10.14
CA ALA A 85 30.33 -26.27 9.59
C ALA A 85 30.37 -26.65 8.11
N VAL A 86 31.29 -26.04 7.36
CA VAL A 86 31.59 -26.39 5.98
C VAL A 86 32.99 -26.99 5.93
N ASP A 87 33.08 -28.24 5.49
CA ASP A 87 34.33 -28.96 5.22
C ASP A 87 34.98 -28.37 3.95
N ALA A 88 36.07 -27.62 4.15
CA ALA A 88 36.75 -26.90 3.07
C ALA A 88 37.37 -27.84 2.02
N GLU A 89 37.72 -29.06 2.40
CA GLU A 89 38.33 -30.04 1.48
C GLU A 89 37.26 -30.67 0.57
N LYS A 90 36.03 -30.82 1.05
CA LYS A 90 34.91 -31.39 0.28
C LYS A 90 34.09 -30.34 -0.48
N CYS A 91 34.18 -29.08 -0.09
CA CYS A 91 33.38 -28.03 -0.69
C CYS A 91 33.93 -27.64 -2.08
N VAL A 92 33.18 -27.98 -3.13
CA VAL A 92 33.52 -27.60 -4.51
C VAL A 92 32.97 -26.23 -4.94
N HIS A 93 32.56 -25.40 -3.97
CA HIS A 93 31.99 -24.06 -4.20
C HIS A 93 30.86 -23.98 -5.25
N CYS A 94 30.08 -25.06 -5.41
CA CYS A 94 29.02 -25.15 -6.41
C CYS A 94 27.78 -24.29 -6.12
N MET A 95 27.71 -23.68 -4.92
CA MET A 95 26.60 -22.84 -4.46
C MET A 95 25.21 -23.49 -4.42
N LYS A 96 25.07 -24.80 -4.69
CA LYS A 96 23.78 -25.52 -4.64
C LYS A 96 23.08 -25.39 -3.30
N CYS A 97 23.83 -25.46 -2.19
CA CYS A 97 23.27 -25.23 -0.86
C CYS A 97 22.64 -23.84 -0.69
N HIS A 98 23.00 -22.83 -1.50
CA HIS A 98 22.41 -21.50 -1.55
C HIS A 98 21.42 -21.26 -2.70
N ALA A 99 21.40 -22.16 -3.71
CA ALA A 99 20.68 -22.02 -4.97
C ALA A 99 19.36 -22.82 -5.01
N MET A 100 18.75 -23.09 -3.85
CA MET A 100 17.39 -23.63 -3.77
C MET A 100 16.46 -22.74 -4.61
N GLN A 101 15.53 -23.35 -5.38
CA GLN A 101 14.65 -22.63 -6.31
C GLN A 101 14.01 -21.38 -5.68
N ASP A 102 13.56 -21.51 -4.43
CA ASP A 102 12.91 -20.44 -3.68
C ASP A 102 13.79 -19.90 -2.53
N GLY A 103 15.10 -20.16 -2.50
CA GLY A 103 15.98 -19.77 -1.40
C GLY A 103 15.69 -20.48 -0.07
N CYS A 104 15.91 -19.81 1.07
CA CYS A 104 15.72 -20.43 2.39
C CYS A 104 14.22 -20.57 2.72
N MET A 105 13.65 -21.77 2.55
CA MET A 105 12.24 -22.04 2.81
C MET A 105 11.77 -21.60 4.20
N ARG A 106 12.63 -21.64 5.23
CA ARG A 106 12.26 -21.18 6.57
C ARG A 106 12.14 -19.66 6.66
N TYR A 107 13.07 -18.92 6.07
CA TYR A 107 12.99 -17.45 5.96
C TYR A 107 11.72 -17.05 5.22
N PHE A 108 11.49 -17.69 4.08
CA PHE A 108 10.29 -17.49 3.29
C PHE A 108 9.04 -17.91 4.07
N SER A 109 9.02 -19.01 4.81
CA SER A 109 7.89 -19.38 5.67
C SER A 109 7.63 -18.37 6.80
N ARG A 110 8.64 -17.66 7.31
CA ARG A 110 8.44 -16.58 8.30
C ARG A 110 7.94 -15.30 7.63
N ARG A 111 8.38 -15.03 6.40
CA ARG A 111 7.80 -14.00 5.53
C ARG A 111 6.36 -14.34 5.09
N TYR A 112 6.07 -15.62 4.91
CA TYR A 112 4.83 -16.18 4.36
C TYR A 112 3.88 -16.70 5.44
N ALA A 113 4.28 -16.70 6.72
CA ALA A 113 3.38 -16.92 7.86
C ALA A 113 2.31 -15.81 7.98
N GLY A 114 2.35 -14.81 7.10
CA GLY A 114 1.24 -13.92 6.77
C GLY A 114 1.19 -13.53 5.28
N GLY A 115 1.86 -14.26 4.38
CA GLY A 115 2.07 -13.81 3.00
C GLY A 115 1.76 -14.90 1.98
N THR A 116 0.53 -14.95 1.48
CA THR A 116 0.27 -15.55 0.18
C THR A 116 1.13 -14.85 -0.88
N THR A 117 1.52 -15.54 -1.95
CA THR A 117 1.62 -14.87 -3.25
C THR A 117 0.27 -14.19 -3.49
N MET A 118 0.15 -12.93 -3.07
CA MET A 118 -1.07 -12.17 -3.23
C MET A 118 -1.19 -11.88 -4.72
N ASN A 119 -1.80 -12.81 -5.47
CA ASN A 119 -2.63 -12.38 -6.57
C ASN A 119 -3.64 -11.44 -5.94
N ILE A 120 -3.38 -10.12 -6.05
CA ILE A 120 -4.30 -9.10 -5.59
C ILE A 120 -5.59 -9.30 -6.38
N SER A 121 -6.52 -10.04 -5.77
CA SER A 121 -7.70 -10.50 -6.46
C SER A 121 -8.55 -9.28 -6.85
N GLY A 122 -9.02 -9.27 -8.11
CA GLY A 122 -9.82 -8.17 -8.61
C GLY A 122 -9.08 -6.85 -8.80
N ILE A 123 -7.74 -6.81 -8.88
CA ILE A 123 -7.02 -5.55 -9.16
C ILE A 123 -7.39 -4.92 -10.51
N ASN A 124 -7.85 -5.72 -11.48
CA ASN A 124 -8.26 -5.29 -12.82
C ASN A 124 -9.78 -5.40 -13.09
N LYS A 125 -10.62 -5.48 -12.04
CA LYS A 125 -12.08 -5.69 -12.17
C LYS A 125 -12.84 -4.56 -12.89
N TYR A 126 -12.19 -3.43 -13.16
CA TYR A 126 -12.76 -2.26 -13.82
C TYR A 126 -12.67 -2.29 -15.35
N MET A 127 -12.35 -3.45 -15.95
CA MET A 127 -12.37 -3.65 -17.40
C MET A 127 -11.59 -2.59 -18.19
N THR A 128 -10.44 -2.13 -17.66
CA THR A 128 -9.58 -1.05 -18.22
C THR A 128 -10.14 0.37 -18.17
N PHE A 129 -11.37 0.56 -17.69
CA PHE A 129 -11.96 1.89 -17.52
C PHE A 129 -11.62 2.47 -16.15
N GLY A 130 -11.37 3.77 -16.13
CA GLY A 130 -11.25 4.54 -14.89
C GLY A 130 -12.55 5.22 -14.53
N LEU A 131 -12.75 5.49 -13.24
CA LEU A 131 -13.86 6.32 -12.77
C LEU A 131 -13.68 7.74 -13.33
N LYS A 132 -14.78 8.34 -13.76
CA LYS A 132 -14.81 9.70 -14.28
C LYS A 132 -15.77 10.55 -13.49
N GLN A 133 -15.50 11.85 -13.44
CA GLN A 133 -16.42 12.81 -12.82
C GLN A 133 -17.81 12.75 -13.46
N GLU A 134 -17.86 12.79 -14.79
CA GLU A 134 -19.11 12.76 -15.57
C GLU A 134 -19.98 11.52 -15.28
N TRP A 135 -19.39 10.42 -14.80
CA TRP A 135 -20.15 9.23 -14.45
C TRP A 135 -20.93 9.42 -13.14
N ILE A 136 -20.42 10.22 -12.22
CA ILE A 136 -21.11 10.57 -10.98
C ILE A 136 -22.31 11.46 -11.31
N ASP A 137 -22.19 12.39 -12.26
CA ASP A 137 -23.32 13.20 -12.74
C ASP A 137 -24.45 12.31 -13.29
N VAL A 138 -24.11 11.36 -14.16
CA VAL A 138 -25.09 10.42 -14.72
C VAL A 138 -25.71 9.54 -13.64
N LEU A 139 -24.92 9.09 -12.65
CA LEU A 139 -25.45 8.33 -11.52
C LEU A 139 -26.42 9.17 -10.67
N ALA A 140 -26.09 10.43 -10.41
CA ALA A 140 -26.93 11.35 -9.64
C ALA A 140 -28.26 11.63 -10.37
N GLU A 141 -28.22 11.76 -11.70
CA GLU A 141 -29.42 11.97 -12.52
C GLU A 141 -30.30 10.71 -12.59
N GLU A 142 -29.71 9.54 -12.89
CA GLU A 142 -30.48 8.33 -13.20
C GLU A 142 -30.72 7.40 -12.00
N LYS A 143 -29.89 7.48 -10.96
CA LYS A 143 -29.99 6.73 -9.71
C LYS A 143 -30.15 5.22 -9.94
N GLU A 144 -31.22 4.61 -9.44
CA GLU A 144 -31.50 3.18 -9.59
C GLU A 144 -31.60 2.74 -11.07
N ASN A 145 -31.93 3.68 -11.98
CA ASN A 145 -32.07 3.40 -13.41
C ASN A 145 -30.74 3.44 -14.18
N PHE A 146 -29.62 3.78 -13.54
CA PHE A 146 -28.30 3.96 -14.17
C PHE A 146 -27.88 2.81 -15.10
N ARG A 147 -28.30 1.57 -14.81
CA ARG A 147 -27.98 0.40 -15.66
C ARG A 147 -28.55 0.50 -17.07
N SER A 148 -29.57 1.32 -17.27
CA SER A 148 -30.24 1.56 -18.55
C SER A 148 -29.75 2.83 -19.24
N THR A 149 -28.74 3.51 -18.68
CA THR A 149 -28.20 4.75 -19.23
C THR A 149 -27.77 4.60 -20.68
N SER A 150 -28.10 5.58 -21.51
CA SER A 150 -27.51 5.74 -22.84
C SER A 150 -26.26 6.62 -22.85
N ALA A 151 -25.92 7.26 -21.73
CA ALA A 151 -24.78 8.18 -21.62
C ALA A 151 -23.43 7.44 -21.59
N LEU A 152 -23.42 6.17 -21.18
CA LEU A 152 -22.23 5.32 -21.13
C LEU A 152 -22.34 4.16 -22.11
N GLY A 153 -21.19 3.74 -22.67
CA GLY A 153 -21.15 2.52 -23.47
C GLY A 153 -21.44 1.27 -22.63
N ASN A 154 -22.04 0.23 -23.23
CA ASN A 154 -22.46 -0.99 -22.54
C ASN A 154 -21.38 -1.66 -21.66
N ARG A 155 -20.10 -1.57 -22.04
CA ARG A 155 -18.98 -2.12 -21.25
C ARG A 155 -18.50 -1.19 -20.12
N MET A 156 -18.82 0.11 -20.19
CA MET A 156 -18.49 1.08 -19.15
C MET A 156 -19.44 0.94 -17.96
N ILE A 157 -20.73 0.64 -18.18
CA ILE A 157 -21.74 0.48 -17.13
C ILE A 157 -21.28 -0.48 -16.00
N PRO A 158 -20.90 -1.75 -16.26
CA PRO A 158 -20.45 -2.64 -15.19
C PRO A 158 -19.17 -2.16 -14.49
N SER A 159 -18.28 -1.46 -15.18
CA SER A 159 -17.12 -0.85 -14.56
C SER A 159 -17.50 0.33 -13.66
N ALA A 160 -18.41 1.18 -14.11
CA ALA A 160 -18.90 2.33 -13.35
C ALA A 160 -19.58 1.87 -12.06
N VAL A 161 -20.49 0.88 -12.14
CA VAL A 161 -21.14 0.28 -10.97
C VAL A 161 -20.11 -0.25 -9.96
N THR A 162 -19.04 -0.88 -10.44
CA THR A 162 -17.97 -1.37 -9.57
C THR A 162 -17.26 -0.22 -8.84
N TRP A 163 -16.93 0.86 -9.57
CA TRP A 163 -16.34 2.07 -8.99
C TRP A 163 -17.27 2.74 -7.99
N PHE A 164 -18.55 2.90 -8.31
CA PHE A 164 -19.53 3.56 -7.44
C PHE A 164 -19.71 2.83 -6.12
N ARG A 165 -19.77 1.50 -6.15
CA ARG A 165 -19.86 0.68 -4.94
C ARG A 165 -18.63 0.86 -4.06
N GLU A 166 -17.44 0.87 -4.66
CA GLU A 166 -16.17 1.02 -3.92
C GLU A 166 -15.91 2.44 -3.45
N ALA A 167 -16.46 3.43 -4.15
CA ALA A 167 -16.52 4.82 -3.74
C ALA A 167 -17.61 5.10 -2.70
N LYS A 168 -18.42 4.10 -2.31
CA LYS A 168 -19.57 4.23 -1.41
C LYS A 168 -20.70 5.16 -1.92
N LEU A 169 -20.78 5.40 -3.23
CA LEU A 169 -21.89 6.14 -3.86
C LEU A 169 -23.17 5.29 -3.96
N ILE A 170 -23.01 3.97 -4.02
CA ILE A 170 -24.11 2.99 -3.95
C ILE A 170 -23.78 1.91 -2.93
N SER A 171 -24.79 1.35 -2.28
CA SER A 171 -24.63 0.26 -1.30
C SER A 171 -24.76 -1.12 -1.94
N ASP A 172 -25.60 -1.25 -2.96
CA ASP A 172 -25.85 -2.51 -3.68
C ASP A 172 -25.57 -2.36 -5.18
N ALA A 173 -24.74 -3.25 -5.72
CA ALA A 173 -24.38 -3.21 -7.13
C ALA A 173 -25.52 -3.69 -8.04
N THR A 174 -26.42 -4.54 -7.59
CA THR A 174 -27.52 -5.10 -8.40
C THR A 174 -28.63 -4.07 -8.55
N ALA A 175 -29.14 -3.57 -7.42
CA ALA A 175 -30.21 -2.58 -7.34
C ALA A 175 -29.75 -1.15 -7.62
N ILE A 176 -28.43 -0.88 -7.60
CA ILE A 176 -27.87 0.48 -7.70
C ILE A 176 -28.45 1.38 -6.60
N GLN A 177 -28.61 0.83 -5.40
CA GLN A 177 -29.22 1.54 -4.28
C GLN A 177 -28.33 2.75 -3.90
N PRO A 178 -28.79 4.00 -4.10
CA PRO A 178 -28.00 5.19 -3.76
C PRO A 178 -27.71 5.26 -2.27
N THR A 179 -26.53 5.78 -1.91
CA THR A 179 -26.20 6.12 -0.53
C THR A 179 -26.37 7.62 -0.29
N ARG A 180 -26.26 8.02 0.97
CA ARG A 180 -26.22 9.43 1.35
C ARG A 180 -25.02 10.18 0.76
N LEU A 181 -23.95 9.49 0.36
CA LEU A 181 -22.81 10.12 -0.31
C LEU A 181 -23.20 10.59 -1.72
N LEU A 182 -24.12 9.90 -2.40
CA LEU A 182 -24.65 10.41 -3.67
C LEU A 182 -25.45 11.71 -3.45
N SER A 183 -26.21 11.81 -2.36
CA SER A 183 -26.91 13.05 -1.99
C SER A 183 -25.94 14.19 -1.69
N VAL A 184 -24.78 13.90 -1.08
CA VAL A 184 -23.69 14.89 -0.96
C VAL A 184 -23.22 15.31 -2.35
N ALA A 185 -22.97 14.38 -3.27
CA ALA A 185 -22.57 14.72 -4.65
C ALA A 185 -23.59 15.60 -5.37
N GLU A 186 -24.90 15.33 -5.21
CA GLU A 186 -25.99 16.16 -5.73
C GLU A 186 -25.97 17.57 -5.12
N SER A 187 -25.64 17.70 -3.83
CA SER A 187 -25.66 18.98 -3.10
C SER A 187 -24.43 19.85 -3.37
N VAL A 188 -23.23 19.27 -3.44
CA VAL A 188 -21.97 20.03 -3.53
C VAL A 188 -21.41 20.08 -4.96
N GLY A 189 -21.96 19.30 -5.89
CA GLY A 189 -21.45 19.16 -7.24
C GLY A 189 -20.43 18.01 -7.37
N SER A 190 -20.42 17.37 -8.54
CA SER A 190 -19.53 16.24 -8.81
C SER A 190 -18.06 16.63 -8.96
N ASP A 191 -17.73 17.91 -9.10
CA ASP A 191 -16.37 18.46 -9.13
C ASP A 191 -15.84 18.88 -7.75
N SER A 192 -16.68 18.82 -6.70
CA SER A 192 -16.34 19.27 -5.36
C SER A 192 -15.12 18.54 -4.77
N GLU A 193 -14.15 19.32 -4.30
CA GLU A 193 -12.97 18.79 -3.59
C GLU A 193 -13.34 17.99 -2.33
N LEU A 194 -14.36 18.46 -1.59
CA LEU A 194 -14.85 17.75 -0.41
C LEU A 194 -15.37 16.36 -0.81
N LEU A 195 -16.22 16.28 -1.84
CA LEU A 195 -16.73 15.01 -2.36
C LEU A 195 -15.58 14.06 -2.75
N TRP A 196 -14.59 14.57 -3.48
CA TRP A 196 -13.46 13.75 -3.91
C TRP A 196 -12.52 13.34 -2.79
N SER A 197 -12.46 14.09 -1.69
CA SER A 197 -11.79 13.64 -0.46
C SER A 197 -12.50 12.41 0.13
N LEU A 198 -13.84 12.44 0.21
CA LEU A 198 -14.65 11.32 0.70
C LEU A 198 -14.54 10.08 -0.23
N ILE A 199 -14.58 10.30 -1.55
CA ILE A 199 -14.40 9.25 -2.55
C ILE A 199 -12.99 8.67 -2.49
N TRP A 200 -11.95 9.49 -2.39
CA TRP A 200 -10.56 9.03 -2.36
C TRP A 200 -10.28 8.12 -1.17
N ILE A 201 -10.73 8.49 0.03
CA ILE A 201 -10.56 7.63 1.21
C ILE A 201 -11.42 6.36 1.12
N ALA A 202 -12.64 6.45 0.57
CA ALA A 202 -13.49 5.29 0.31
C ALA A 202 -12.80 4.29 -0.63
N LEU A 203 -12.32 4.76 -1.78
CA LEU A 203 -11.58 3.96 -2.74
C LEU A 203 -10.29 3.39 -2.14
N SER A 204 -9.53 4.18 -1.39
CA SER A 204 -8.30 3.71 -0.72
C SER A 204 -8.55 2.54 0.25
N ASN A 205 -9.76 2.44 0.80
CA ASN A 205 -10.13 1.37 1.72
C ASN A 205 -10.86 0.19 1.05
N HIS A 206 -11.55 0.39 -0.07
CA HIS A 206 -12.41 -0.64 -0.70
C HIS A 206 -11.94 -1.12 -2.08
N SER A 207 -11.13 -0.32 -2.77
CA SER A 207 -10.58 -0.66 -4.09
C SER A 207 -9.19 -1.27 -3.93
N PRO A 208 -8.98 -2.56 -4.27
CA PRO A 208 -7.66 -3.18 -4.23
C PRO A 208 -6.63 -2.46 -5.12
N LEU A 209 -7.09 -1.83 -6.21
CA LEU A 209 -6.21 -1.07 -7.11
C LEU A 209 -5.73 0.24 -6.48
N ILE A 210 -6.66 1.03 -5.93
CA ILE A 210 -6.31 2.32 -5.32
C ILE A 210 -5.53 2.09 -4.02
N LYS A 211 -5.96 1.13 -3.20
CA LYS A 211 -5.22 0.69 -2.00
C LYS A 211 -3.80 0.28 -2.35
N TRP A 212 -3.64 -0.57 -3.36
CA TRP A 212 -2.32 -1.00 -3.82
C TRP A 212 -1.46 0.19 -4.23
N PHE A 213 -2.01 1.10 -5.04
CA PHE A 213 -1.28 2.29 -5.47
C PHE A 213 -0.84 3.14 -4.29
N VAL A 214 -1.72 3.42 -3.33
CA VAL A 214 -1.43 4.18 -2.11
C VAL A 214 -0.33 3.52 -1.27
N CYS A 215 -0.39 2.21 -1.05
CA CYS A 215 0.64 1.48 -0.29
C CYS A 215 1.97 1.35 -1.03
N ASN A 216 1.98 1.51 -2.36
CA ASN A 216 3.14 1.26 -3.21
C ASN A 216 3.69 2.51 -3.89
N SER A 217 3.27 3.70 -3.48
CA SER A 217 3.82 4.96 -3.96
C SER A 217 4.05 5.95 -2.82
N THR A 218 5.18 6.61 -2.87
CA THR A 218 5.60 7.61 -1.87
C THR A 218 4.98 8.96 -2.21
N ILE A 219 4.48 9.66 -1.20
CA ILE A 219 4.05 11.06 -1.34
C ILE A 219 5.23 11.90 -1.82
N GLY A 220 5.01 12.76 -2.81
CA GLY A 220 6.03 13.66 -3.36
C GLY A 220 6.94 13.03 -4.41
N GLU A 221 6.89 11.71 -4.63
CA GLU A 221 7.73 11.02 -5.60
C GLU A 221 6.99 10.78 -6.93
N MET A 222 7.57 11.23 -8.04
CA MET A 222 7.06 10.91 -9.38
C MET A 222 7.52 9.51 -9.77
N VAL A 223 6.56 8.62 -10.02
CA VAL A 223 6.82 7.24 -10.41
C VAL A 223 6.30 7.00 -11.82
N ALA A 224 7.18 6.55 -12.71
CA ALA A 224 6.79 6.16 -14.07
C ALA A 224 5.78 5.00 -14.04
N VAL A 225 4.80 5.01 -14.93
CA VAL A 225 3.80 3.93 -15.05
C VAL A 225 4.46 2.58 -15.35
N ASP A 226 5.56 2.59 -16.11
CA ASP A 226 6.34 1.37 -16.38
C ASP A 226 7.01 0.83 -15.10
N ALA A 227 7.50 1.71 -14.21
CA ALA A 227 8.04 1.31 -12.92
C ALA A 227 6.94 0.79 -11.97
N LEU A 228 5.73 1.37 -12.01
CA LEU A 228 4.56 0.82 -11.29
C LEU A 228 4.21 -0.58 -11.81
N ASN A 229 4.29 -0.83 -13.12
CA ASN A 229 4.07 -2.15 -13.71
C ASN A 229 5.11 -3.17 -13.25
N GLU A 230 6.40 -2.79 -13.22
CA GLU A 230 7.46 -3.65 -12.69
C GLU A 230 7.25 -3.96 -11.21
N LYS A 231 6.84 -2.97 -10.41
CA LYS A 231 6.52 -3.18 -8.99
C LYS A 231 5.36 -4.16 -8.83
N LEU A 232 4.30 -3.99 -9.61
CA LEU A 232 3.11 -4.84 -9.59
C LEU A 232 3.40 -6.28 -10.08
N ALA A 233 4.41 -6.47 -10.94
CA ALA A 233 4.83 -7.79 -11.41
C ALA A 233 5.31 -8.72 -10.30
N ASN A 234 5.72 -8.18 -9.15
CA ASN A 234 6.08 -8.98 -7.98
C ASN A 234 4.88 -9.62 -7.26
N GLN A 235 3.66 -9.15 -7.55
CA GLN A 235 2.42 -9.59 -6.90
C GLN A 235 1.43 -10.21 -7.90
N VAL A 236 1.42 -9.71 -9.14
CA VAL A 236 0.50 -10.15 -10.19
C VAL A 236 1.29 -10.62 -11.40
N ASN A 237 1.31 -11.93 -11.65
CA ASN A 237 2.11 -12.52 -12.74
C ASN A 237 1.57 -12.20 -14.14
N SER A 238 0.26 -12.06 -14.30
CA SER A 238 -0.37 -11.85 -15.61
C SER A 238 -0.19 -10.42 -16.11
N GLU A 239 0.53 -10.25 -17.23
CA GLU A 239 0.76 -8.95 -17.87
C GLU A 239 -0.53 -8.25 -18.30
N SER A 240 -1.49 -9.00 -18.86
CA SER A 240 -2.78 -8.43 -19.27
C SER A 240 -3.60 -7.90 -18.09
N VAL A 241 -3.53 -8.59 -16.95
CA VAL A 241 -4.16 -8.15 -15.68
C VAL A 241 -3.50 -6.86 -15.19
N ARG A 242 -2.16 -6.82 -15.13
CA ARG A 242 -1.42 -5.61 -14.71
C ARG A 242 -1.71 -4.42 -15.62
N LYS A 243 -1.64 -4.62 -16.94
CA LYS A 243 -1.93 -3.57 -17.93
C LYS A 243 -3.34 -3.03 -17.78
N GLY A 244 -4.33 -3.91 -17.61
CA GLY A 244 -5.72 -3.49 -17.42
C GLY A 244 -5.92 -2.71 -16.12
N ALA A 245 -5.29 -3.14 -15.02
CA ALA A 245 -5.32 -2.44 -13.75
C ALA A 245 -4.70 -1.03 -13.85
N LEU A 246 -3.51 -0.92 -14.45
CA LEU A 246 -2.84 0.38 -14.60
C LEU A 246 -3.56 1.31 -15.59
N GLN A 247 -4.22 0.77 -16.62
CA GLN A 247 -5.09 1.56 -17.49
C GLN A 247 -6.27 2.15 -16.71
N SER A 248 -6.94 1.35 -15.88
CA SER A 248 -8.03 1.84 -15.01
C SER A 248 -7.55 2.86 -13.98
N LEU A 249 -6.37 2.68 -13.39
CA LEU A 249 -5.75 3.63 -12.47
C LEU A 249 -5.47 4.97 -13.15
N CYS A 250 -4.72 4.94 -14.26
CA CYS A 250 -4.38 6.13 -15.02
C CYS A 250 -5.64 6.83 -15.56
N GLY A 251 -6.63 6.05 -16.02
CA GLY A 251 -7.91 6.57 -16.47
C GLY A 251 -8.68 7.28 -15.36
N THR A 252 -8.63 6.76 -14.13
CA THR A 252 -9.32 7.37 -12.98
C THR A 252 -8.67 8.69 -12.63
N ILE A 253 -7.35 8.69 -12.44
CA ILE A 253 -6.58 9.89 -12.08
C ILE A 253 -6.72 10.97 -13.16
N LYS A 254 -6.65 10.60 -14.44
CA LYS A 254 -6.73 11.55 -15.55
C LYS A 254 -8.11 12.22 -15.70
N ASN A 255 -9.20 11.47 -15.47
CA ASN A 255 -10.55 11.91 -15.82
C ASN A 255 -11.41 12.26 -14.59
N SER A 256 -10.78 12.49 -13.45
CA SER A 256 -11.47 12.95 -12.23
C SER A 256 -10.64 14.00 -11.49
N PRO A 257 -11.28 14.77 -10.60
CA PRO A 257 -10.61 15.70 -9.69
C PRO A 257 -9.48 15.10 -8.84
N ILE A 258 -9.34 13.77 -8.78
CA ILE A 258 -8.16 13.12 -8.22
C ILE A 258 -6.86 13.59 -8.88
N GLY A 259 -6.86 13.82 -10.20
CA GLY A 259 -5.66 14.23 -10.94
C GLY A 259 -5.83 15.38 -11.92
N ASN A 260 -7.05 15.91 -12.12
CA ASN A 260 -7.30 17.04 -13.02
C ASN A 260 -7.82 18.31 -12.33
N ALA A 261 -8.00 18.30 -11.00
CA ALA A 261 -8.31 19.50 -10.23
C ALA A 261 -7.11 20.46 -10.20
N ALA A 262 -7.35 21.72 -9.83
CA ALA A 262 -6.29 22.70 -9.61
C ALA A 262 -5.30 22.25 -8.51
N GLU A 263 -5.82 21.61 -7.48
CA GLU A 263 -5.05 20.99 -6.39
C GLU A 263 -5.35 19.49 -6.31
N PRO A 264 -4.72 18.65 -7.14
CA PRO A 264 -5.04 17.23 -7.24
C PRO A 264 -4.44 16.41 -6.07
N PHE A 265 -5.02 15.26 -5.78
CA PHE A 265 -4.40 14.25 -4.88
C PHE A 265 -3.24 13.53 -5.57
N VAL A 266 -3.26 13.45 -6.90
CA VAL A 266 -2.25 12.79 -7.72
C VAL A 266 -1.93 13.64 -8.96
N GLU A 267 -0.73 14.20 -8.99
CA GLU A 267 -0.15 14.82 -10.18
C GLU A 267 0.18 13.76 -11.24
N LEU A 268 0.08 14.15 -12.51
CA LEU A 268 0.34 13.29 -13.65
C LEU A 268 1.37 13.90 -14.59
N GLU A 269 2.26 13.06 -15.11
CA GLU A 269 3.11 13.39 -16.26
C GLU A 269 2.46 12.81 -17.52
N GLN A 270 2.32 13.61 -18.57
CA GLN A 270 1.63 13.22 -19.80
C GLN A 270 2.42 13.55 -21.07
N LYS A 271 2.23 12.70 -22.08
CA LYS A 271 2.61 12.97 -23.46
C LYS A 271 1.40 12.74 -24.36
N GLY A 272 0.73 13.83 -24.73
CA GLY A 272 -0.58 13.77 -25.38
C GLY A 272 -1.60 13.07 -24.48
N VAL A 273 -2.24 12.02 -25.01
CA VAL A 273 -3.25 11.28 -24.23
C VAL A 273 -2.67 10.26 -23.24
N ARG A 274 -1.38 9.91 -23.36
CA ARG A 274 -0.71 8.87 -22.57
C ARG A 274 -0.18 9.44 -21.25
N VAL A 275 -0.54 8.80 -20.14
CA VAL A 275 0.05 9.04 -18.82
C VAL A 275 1.39 8.30 -18.74
N LEU A 276 2.45 9.01 -18.37
CA LEU A 276 3.81 8.52 -18.26
C LEU A 276 4.24 8.30 -16.80
N GLY A 277 3.77 9.15 -15.90
CA GLY A 277 4.11 9.08 -14.48
C GLY A 277 2.99 9.60 -13.60
N LEU A 278 3.00 9.17 -12.34
CA LEU A 278 2.06 9.55 -11.30
C LEU A 278 2.84 9.96 -10.04
N LYS A 279 2.42 11.04 -9.40
CA LYS A 279 2.98 11.53 -8.13
C LYS A 279 1.86 11.84 -7.16
N ARG A 280 1.82 11.17 -6.02
CA ARG A 280 0.86 11.52 -4.96
C ARG A 280 1.29 12.81 -4.28
N VAL A 281 0.34 13.67 -3.96
CA VAL A 281 0.59 14.99 -3.35
C VAL A 281 0.06 14.98 -1.92
N ALA A 282 0.86 15.54 -1.00
CA ALA A 282 0.41 15.76 0.37
C ALA A 282 -0.68 16.84 0.36
N LYS A 283 -1.82 16.59 0.98
CA LYS A 283 -2.94 17.52 0.97
C LYS A 283 -3.64 17.58 2.33
N SER A 284 -3.90 18.81 2.77
CA SER A 284 -4.84 19.09 3.86
C SER A 284 -6.25 18.90 3.34
N ILE A 285 -7.09 18.21 4.10
CA ILE A 285 -8.49 18.00 3.74
C ILE A 285 -9.42 18.64 4.78
N ASP A 286 -10.68 18.81 4.40
CA ASP A 286 -11.71 19.33 5.27
C ASP A 286 -11.84 18.49 6.57
N PRO A 287 -12.02 19.12 7.76
CA PRO A 287 -12.20 18.40 9.01
C PRO A 287 -13.34 17.37 9.00
N ILE A 288 -14.44 17.61 8.27
CA ILE A 288 -15.53 16.64 8.13
C ILE A 288 -15.07 15.43 7.29
N ALA A 289 -14.20 15.63 6.30
CA ALA A 289 -13.60 14.52 5.55
C ALA A 289 -12.65 13.68 6.42
N VAL A 290 -11.93 14.29 7.38
CA VAL A 290 -11.18 13.53 8.40
C VAL A 290 -12.12 12.74 9.28
N LEU A 291 -13.21 13.34 9.77
CA LEU A 291 -14.18 12.63 10.60
C LEU A 291 -14.79 11.42 9.86
N TYR A 292 -15.19 11.62 8.60
CA TYR A 292 -15.66 10.55 7.73
C TYR A 292 -14.61 9.44 7.56
N SER A 293 -13.34 9.81 7.34
CA SER A 293 -12.23 8.87 7.21
C SER A 293 -12.07 7.99 8.46
N LEU A 294 -12.16 8.58 9.66
CA LEU A 294 -12.05 7.86 10.93
C LEU A 294 -13.21 6.88 11.14
N TYR A 295 -14.43 7.25 10.78
CA TYR A 295 -15.58 6.35 10.86
C TYR A 295 -15.53 5.24 9.82
N LEU A 296 -15.03 5.54 8.61
CA LEU A 296 -14.81 4.54 7.58
C LEU A 296 -13.79 3.50 8.05
N MET A 297 -12.68 3.96 8.65
CA MET A 297 -11.68 3.08 9.26
C MET A 297 -12.29 2.22 10.36
N ALA A 298 -13.07 2.82 11.26
CA ALA A 298 -13.72 2.08 12.35
C ALA A 298 -14.63 0.96 11.84
N GLY A 299 -15.42 1.23 10.80
CA GLY A 299 -16.30 0.22 10.19
C GLY A 299 -15.54 -0.90 9.50
N VAL A 300 -14.41 -0.63 8.84
CA VAL A 300 -13.61 -1.66 8.16
C VAL A 300 -12.74 -2.45 9.14
N ALA A 301 -12.26 -1.80 10.21
CA ALA A 301 -11.40 -2.41 11.22
C ALA A 301 -12.18 -3.14 12.34
N ASP A 302 -13.50 -2.96 12.40
CA ASP A 302 -14.38 -3.46 13.47
C ASP A 302 -13.90 -3.05 14.88
N ARG A 303 -13.43 -1.80 15.01
CA ARG A 303 -12.97 -1.22 16.29
C ARG A 303 -13.11 0.29 16.29
N THR A 304 -13.08 0.89 17.48
CA THR A 304 -13.43 2.31 17.65
C THR A 304 -12.26 3.23 17.96
N SER A 305 -11.13 2.69 18.41
CA SER A 305 -9.95 3.47 18.83
C SER A 305 -8.74 3.13 17.96
N PHE A 306 -7.90 4.13 17.68
CA PHE A 306 -6.69 4.02 16.86
C PHE A 306 -5.54 4.83 17.45
N THR A 307 -4.31 4.33 17.34
CA THR A 307 -3.11 5.12 17.67
C THR A 307 -2.53 5.83 16.45
N LEU A 308 -1.76 6.91 16.64
CA LEU A 308 -1.13 7.60 15.50
C LEU A 308 -0.09 6.70 14.82
N SER A 309 0.62 5.88 15.61
CA SER A 309 1.57 4.90 15.10
C SER A 309 0.90 3.89 14.14
N GLU A 310 -0.27 3.38 14.52
CA GLU A 310 -1.08 2.53 13.64
C GLU A 310 -1.53 3.29 12.39
N MET A 311 -1.94 4.55 12.53
CA MET A 311 -2.39 5.36 11.41
C MET A 311 -1.27 5.72 10.43
N MET A 312 0.00 5.71 10.83
CA MET A 312 1.12 5.96 9.90
C MET A 312 1.47 4.75 9.02
N THR A 313 0.92 3.57 9.31
CA THR A 313 1.31 2.33 8.63
C THR A 313 0.67 2.24 7.24
N ALA A 314 1.50 2.28 6.19
CA ALA A 314 1.09 2.10 4.80
C ALA A 314 1.25 0.64 4.35
N ASP A 315 0.42 -0.26 4.87
CA ASP A 315 0.44 -1.69 4.54
C ASP A 315 -0.80 -2.07 3.72
N PHE A 316 -0.59 -2.84 2.65
CA PHE A 316 -1.68 -3.37 1.83
C PHE A 316 -2.53 -4.39 2.58
N ASP A 317 -1.92 -5.13 3.51
CA ASP A 317 -2.59 -6.15 4.33
C ASP A 317 -3.29 -5.56 5.55
N SER A 318 -3.02 -4.30 5.90
CA SER A 318 -3.78 -3.56 6.93
C SER A 318 -5.26 -3.55 6.56
N PRO A 319 -6.20 -3.78 7.49
CA PRO A 319 -7.63 -3.76 7.17
C PRO A 319 -8.07 -2.40 6.60
N TYR A 320 -7.41 -1.31 6.98
CA TYR A 320 -7.75 0.04 6.55
C TYR A 320 -6.52 0.82 6.04
N ILE A 321 -6.80 1.90 5.31
CA ILE A 321 -5.87 2.98 5.00
C ILE A 321 -6.35 4.22 5.76
N SER A 322 -5.45 4.82 6.53
CA SER A 322 -5.74 6.01 7.33
C SER A 322 -5.73 7.30 6.49
N PRO A 323 -6.30 8.41 6.99
CA PRO A 323 -6.14 9.71 6.35
C PRO A 323 -4.68 10.18 6.27
N LEU A 324 -3.82 9.88 7.26
CA LEU A 324 -2.38 10.18 7.19
C LEU A 324 -1.76 9.56 5.95
N VAL A 325 -2.05 8.28 5.72
CA VAL A 325 -1.47 7.55 4.59
C VAL A 325 -2.13 7.97 3.29
N ALA A 326 -3.46 8.05 3.21
CA ALA A 326 -4.18 8.33 1.97
C ALA A 326 -3.88 9.72 1.40
N PHE A 327 -3.82 10.74 2.26
CA PHE A 327 -3.65 12.15 1.88
C PHE A 327 -2.24 12.70 2.13
N GLY A 328 -1.36 11.94 2.80
CA GLY A 328 -0.02 12.43 3.14
C GLY A 328 -0.04 13.57 4.15
N MET A 329 -1.06 13.64 5.01
CA MET A 329 -1.16 14.64 6.07
C MET A 329 -0.03 14.47 7.08
N SER A 330 0.38 15.59 7.69
CA SER A 330 1.30 15.52 8.84
C SER A 330 0.58 15.03 10.10
N VAL A 331 1.34 14.46 11.03
CA VAL A 331 0.80 13.99 12.33
C VAL A 331 0.26 15.18 13.13
N GLU A 332 0.96 16.31 13.09
CA GLU A 332 0.60 17.55 13.77
C GLU A 332 -0.73 18.09 13.26
N GLU A 333 -0.92 18.05 11.95
CA GLU A 333 -2.16 18.48 11.31
C GLU A 333 -3.33 17.57 11.66
N LEU A 334 -3.17 16.25 11.59
CA LEU A 334 -4.22 15.32 11.99
C LEU A 334 -4.61 15.54 13.46
N LYS A 335 -3.62 15.71 14.37
CA LYS A 335 -3.89 16.02 15.78
C LYS A 335 -4.70 17.30 15.92
N ALA A 336 -4.28 18.37 15.25
CA ALA A 336 -4.97 19.65 15.31
C ALA A 336 -6.42 19.55 14.80
N GLN A 337 -6.63 18.87 13.67
CA GLN A 337 -7.98 18.66 13.13
C GLN A 337 -8.82 17.78 14.07
N CYS A 338 -8.29 16.68 14.60
CA CYS A 338 -9.03 15.83 15.55
C CYS A 338 -9.43 16.59 16.81
N MET A 339 -8.55 17.42 17.38
CA MET A 339 -8.90 18.26 18.54
C MET A 339 -9.98 19.30 18.20
N GLY A 340 -9.89 19.91 17.02
CA GLY A 340 -10.92 20.84 16.53
C GLY A 340 -12.27 20.16 16.37
N ILE A 341 -12.31 18.99 15.73
CA ILE A 341 -13.54 18.21 15.55
C ILE A 341 -14.08 17.76 16.92
N ALA A 342 -13.24 17.27 17.84
CA ALA A 342 -13.68 16.86 19.17
C ALA A 342 -14.26 18.04 20.00
N SER A 343 -13.79 19.26 19.74
CA SER A 343 -14.33 20.46 20.39
C SER A 343 -15.70 20.89 19.84
N ILE A 344 -15.94 20.69 18.53
CA ILE A 344 -17.19 21.11 17.86
C ILE A 344 -18.24 19.99 17.92
N TYR A 345 -17.79 18.74 17.77
CA TYR A 345 -18.58 17.53 17.64
C TYR A 345 -18.14 16.47 18.68
N PRO A 346 -18.21 16.77 19.99
CA PRO A 346 -17.74 15.85 21.05
C PRO A 346 -18.50 14.52 21.09
N GLN A 347 -19.70 14.47 20.53
CA GLN A 347 -20.50 13.26 20.38
C GLN A 347 -20.02 12.34 19.25
N TYR A 348 -19.09 12.78 18.40
CA TYR A 348 -18.57 11.99 17.28
C TYR A 348 -17.18 11.41 17.53
N LEU A 349 -16.30 12.12 18.22
CA LEU A 349 -14.99 11.58 18.61
C LEU A 349 -14.45 12.16 19.91
N SER A 350 -13.47 11.48 20.49
CA SER A 350 -12.51 12.02 21.45
C SER A 350 -11.08 11.72 21.02
N CYS A 351 -10.14 12.51 21.52
CA CYS A 351 -8.71 12.27 21.30
C CYS A 351 -7.88 12.63 22.53
N THR A 352 -6.85 11.83 22.80
CA THR A 352 -5.87 12.05 23.87
C THR A 352 -4.47 11.99 23.28
N PHE A 353 -3.71 13.09 23.39
CA PHE A 353 -2.34 13.21 22.85
C PHE A 353 -1.28 13.56 23.91
N THR A 354 -1.57 13.26 25.18
CA THR A 354 -0.74 13.68 26.32
C THR A 354 -0.05 12.47 26.98
N LEU A 355 1.07 12.73 27.67
CA LEU A 355 1.76 11.75 28.52
C LEU A 355 2.15 10.43 27.83
N GLY A 356 2.44 10.47 26.52
CA GLY A 356 2.82 9.28 25.73
C GLY A 356 1.64 8.43 25.27
N LEU A 357 0.40 8.88 25.53
CA LEU A 357 -0.81 8.32 24.93
C LEU A 357 -1.18 9.13 23.68
N ASP A 358 -1.42 8.43 22.58
CA ASP A 358 -1.81 9.00 21.30
C ASP A 358 -3.02 8.26 20.73
N GLU A 359 -4.18 8.41 21.37
CA GLU A 359 -5.41 7.71 20.99
C GLU A 359 -6.41 8.67 20.33
N ILE A 360 -7.01 8.22 19.22
CA ILE A 360 -8.21 8.80 18.61
C ILE A 360 -9.32 7.76 18.70
N LYS A 361 -10.47 8.13 19.27
CA LYS A 361 -11.62 7.25 19.47
C LYS A 361 -12.88 7.84 18.85
N VAL A 362 -13.57 7.06 18.01
CA VAL A 362 -14.87 7.41 17.42
C VAL A 362 -16.01 6.64 18.07
N TYR A 363 -17.26 7.07 17.86
CA TYR A 363 -18.45 6.49 18.51
C TYR A 363 -19.46 5.91 17.51
N PRO A 364 -19.10 4.83 16.79
CA PRO A 364 -19.94 4.26 15.73
C PRO A 364 -21.24 3.60 16.21
N ASN A 365 -21.39 3.37 17.53
CA ASN A 365 -22.64 2.88 18.12
C ASN A 365 -23.72 3.96 18.22
N GLU A 366 -23.30 5.23 18.26
CA GLU A 366 -24.18 6.39 18.43
C GLU A 366 -24.35 7.15 17.11
N ASN A 367 -23.31 7.15 16.28
CA ASN A 367 -23.29 7.84 15.01
C ASN A 367 -22.84 6.91 13.89
N SER A 368 -23.37 7.11 12.69
CA SER A 368 -23.02 6.37 11.49
C SER A 368 -22.30 7.27 10.49
N LEU A 369 -21.77 6.68 9.42
CA LEU A 369 -21.28 7.45 8.27
C LEU A 369 -22.37 8.37 7.71
N ASP A 370 -23.63 7.94 7.72
CA ASP A 370 -24.75 8.76 7.25
C ASP A 370 -24.98 9.99 8.14
N ASN A 371 -24.73 9.91 9.45
CA ASN A 371 -24.80 11.08 10.33
C ASN A 371 -23.73 12.12 9.96
N ILE A 372 -22.52 11.67 9.64
CA ILE A 372 -21.42 12.57 9.21
C ILE A 372 -21.73 13.21 7.87
N LEU A 373 -22.27 12.43 6.92
CA LEU A 373 -22.72 12.97 5.64
C LEU A 373 -23.90 13.94 5.81
N GLY A 374 -24.76 13.74 6.81
CA GLY A 374 -25.81 14.68 7.23
C GLY A 374 -25.25 16.05 7.64
N LEU A 375 -24.10 16.10 8.33
CA LEU A 375 -23.45 17.38 8.68
C LEU A 375 -23.07 18.20 7.43
N ILE A 376 -22.67 17.54 6.35
CA ILE A 376 -22.35 18.20 5.06
C ILE A 376 -23.62 18.74 4.40
N LEU A 377 -24.73 18.02 4.56
CA LEU A 377 -26.05 18.39 4.04
C LEU A 377 -26.77 19.44 4.91
N GLY A 378 -26.21 19.81 6.07
CA GLY A 378 -26.76 20.81 6.98
C GLY A 378 -27.84 20.28 7.93
N GLU A 379 -27.78 18.99 8.28
CA GLU A 379 -28.76 18.29 9.12
C GLU A 379 -28.39 18.17 10.60
#